data_AF-A0A1T5P6T9-F1
#
_entry.id   AF-A0A1T5P6T9-F1
#
_cell.length_a   1.000
_cell.length_b   1.000
_cell.length_c   1.000
_cell.angle_alpha   90.00
_cell.angle_beta   90.00
_cell.angle_gamma   90.00
#
_symmetry.space_group_name_H-M   'P 1'
#
loop_
_entity.id
_entity.type
_entity.pdbx_description
1 polymer ?
#
loop_
_entity_poly.entity_id
_entity_poly.type
_entity_poly.pdbx_seq_one_letter_code
_entity_poly.pdbx_strand_id
1 'polypeptide(L)'
;MKKIFLGSIVLLGFNMAIILTQMSCKKEASAQASGGSTAANLILFYKTNARELWLSNVDGSNQRKIPIVLASGLKPGEGGLTVDGKSVVFEVFTESTGVNAGIYSCTLDGGNLKKVISAGTDELLLQDVK
;
A
#
# COMPACT_ATOMS: atom_id res chain seq x y z
N MET A 1 35.85 -6.18 54.51
CA MET A 1 34.61 -5.63 53.92
C MET A 1 34.77 -4.99 52.53
N LYS A 2 35.95 -5.02 51.88
CA LYS A 2 36.13 -4.47 50.50
C LYS A 2 35.58 -5.39 49.38
N LYS A 3 35.47 -6.70 49.64
CA LYS A 3 35.04 -7.70 48.66
C LYS A 3 33.53 -7.69 48.35
N ILE A 4 32.71 -7.16 49.27
CA ILE A 4 31.26 -7.04 49.08
C ILE A 4 30.91 -5.83 48.19
N PHE A 5 31.67 -4.73 48.32
CA PHE A 5 31.51 -3.54 47.46
C PHE A 5 31.83 -3.82 45.99
N LEU A 6 32.79 -4.71 45.71
CA LEU A 6 33.15 -5.06 44.34
C LEU A 6 32.04 -5.86 43.64
N GLY A 7 31.30 -6.69 44.38
CA GLY A 7 30.15 -7.44 43.83
C GLY A 7 28.98 -6.53 43.45
N SER A 8 28.70 -5.50 44.24
CA SER A 8 27.61 -4.54 43.95
C SER A 8 27.86 -3.73 42.67
N ILE A 9 29.11 -3.30 42.44
CA ILE A 9 29.51 -2.57 41.23
C ILE A 9 29.37 -3.43 39.97
N VAL A 10 29.72 -4.72 40.05
CA VAL A 10 29.57 -5.64 38.92
C VAL A 10 28.10 -5.90 38.59
N LEU A 11 27.24 -6.04 39.60
CA LEU A 11 25.80 -6.22 39.40
C LEU A 11 25.13 -4.97 38.78
N LEU A 12 25.55 -3.79 39.22
CA LEU A 12 25.04 -2.52 38.68
C LEU A 12 25.44 -2.35 37.21
N GLY A 13 26.69 -2.68 36.87
CA GLY A 13 27.17 -2.65 35.49
C GLY A 13 26.42 -3.60 34.57
N PHE A 14 26.11 -4.81 35.05
CA PHE A 14 25.34 -5.78 34.28
C PHE A 14 23.88 -5.33 34.04
N ASN A 15 23.23 -4.72 35.05
CA ASN A 15 21.87 -4.22 34.90
C ASN A 15 21.80 -3.04 33.90
N MET A 16 22.80 -2.16 33.91
CA MET A 16 22.87 -1.03 32.99
C MET A 16 23.07 -1.47 31.53
N ALA A 17 23.82 -2.55 31.29
CA ALA A 17 24.02 -3.12 29.96
C ALA A 17 22.72 -3.67 29.34
N ILE A 18 21.84 -4.27 30.14
CA ILE A 18 20.54 -4.80 29.68
C ILE A 18 19.62 -3.66 29.21
N ILE A 19 19.60 -2.54 29.93
CA ILE A 19 18.77 -1.37 29.58
C ILE A 19 19.23 -0.74 28.25
N LEU A 20 20.54 -0.63 28.05
CA LEU A 20 21.10 -0.08 26.80
C LEU A 20 20.83 -0.99 25.60
N THR A 21 20.80 -2.31 25.81
CA THR A 21 20.50 -3.27 24.75
C THR A 21 19.02 -3.22 24.35
N GLN A 22 18.10 -3.01 25.30
CA GLN A 22 16.67 -2.80 25.03
C GLN A 22 16.40 -1.51 24.22
N MET A 23 17.16 -0.44 24.45
CA MET A 23 17.04 0.79 23.63
C MET A 23 17.63 0.61 22.23
N SER A 24 18.70 -0.16 22.08
CA SER A 24 19.33 -0.45 20.78
C SER A 24 18.48 -1.38 19.90
N CYS A 25 17.76 -2.33 20.52
CA CYS A 25 16.84 -3.22 19.81
C CYS A 25 15.46 -2.59 19.52
N LYS A 26 15.21 -1.33 19.92
CA LYS A 26 14.12 -0.54 19.34
C LYS A 26 14.51 -0.12 17.93
N LYS A 27 14.51 -1.08 17.02
CA LYS A 27 14.20 -0.78 15.63
C LYS A 27 12.79 -0.23 15.66
N GLU A 28 12.65 1.08 15.46
CA GLU A 28 11.39 1.70 15.06
C GLU A 28 10.97 1.01 13.76
N ALA A 29 10.28 -0.12 13.89
CA ALA A 29 9.44 -0.61 12.83
C ALA A 29 8.30 0.40 12.76
N SER A 30 8.45 1.39 11.87
CA SER A 30 7.31 2.07 11.28
C SER A 30 6.51 1.02 10.51
N ALA A 31 5.82 0.15 11.24
CA ALA A 31 4.66 -0.52 10.73
C ALA A 31 3.63 0.59 10.58
N GLN A 32 3.56 1.14 9.38
CA GLN A 32 2.45 1.99 8.98
C GLN A 32 1.21 1.14 9.19
N ALA A 33 0.54 1.37 10.32
CA ALA A 33 -0.68 0.69 10.66
C ALA A 33 -1.62 0.93 9.48
N SER A 34 -1.92 -0.15 8.76
CA SER A 34 -3.03 -0.24 7.83
C SER A 34 -4.32 -0.17 8.65
N GLY A 35 -4.52 0.97 9.33
CA GLY A 35 -5.78 1.33 9.96
C GLY A 35 -6.77 1.54 8.84
N GLY A 36 -7.85 0.76 8.87
CA GLY A 36 -8.92 0.82 7.88
C GLY A 36 -9.35 2.26 7.66
N SER A 37 -8.92 2.83 6.54
CA SER A 37 -9.45 4.10 6.06
C SER A 37 -10.81 3.81 5.48
N THR A 38 -11.84 4.21 6.21
CA THR A 38 -13.11 4.59 5.60
C THR A 38 -12.78 5.52 4.43
N ALA A 39 -13.26 5.17 3.23
CA ALA A 39 -12.99 5.81 1.94
C ALA A 39 -12.99 7.35 1.93
N ALA A 40 -13.68 7.97 2.88
CA ALA A 40 -13.92 9.41 2.99
C ALA A 40 -12.66 10.30 3.01
N ASN A 41 -11.46 9.76 3.32
CA ASN A 41 -10.23 10.54 3.43
C ASN A 41 -9.11 10.10 2.47
N LEU A 42 -9.42 9.34 1.42
CA LEU A 42 -8.44 8.87 0.45
C LEU A 42 -8.65 9.50 -0.93
N ILE A 43 -7.54 9.89 -1.55
CA ILE A 43 -7.44 10.26 -2.96
C ILE A 43 -6.85 9.07 -3.71
N LEU A 44 -7.53 8.63 -4.77
CA LEU A 44 -6.96 7.76 -5.80
C LEU A 44 -6.43 8.64 -6.94
N PHE A 45 -5.21 8.38 -7.39
CA PHE A 45 -4.61 9.08 -8.52
C PHE A 45 -3.76 8.14 -9.38
N TYR A 46 -3.61 8.50 -10.65
CA TYR A 46 -2.88 7.72 -11.64
C TYR A 46 -1.57 8.40 -12.04
N LYS A 47 -0.46 7.65 -12.06
CA LYS A 47 0.84 8.12 -12.54
C LYS A 47 1.06 7.67 -13.99
N THR A 48 0.81 8.57 -14.94
CA THR A 48 0.80 8.28 -16.38
C THR A 48 2.12 7.69 -16.89
N ASN A 49 3.27 8.23 -16.47
CA ASN A 49 4.58 7.76 -16.94
C ASN A 49 4.89 6.31 -16.53
N ALA A 50 4.43 5.89 -15.35
CA ALA A 50 4.67 4.55 -14.82
C ALA A 50 3.52 3.57 -15.09
N ARG A 51 2.35 4.09 -15.51
CA ARG A 51 1.08 3.36 -15.60
C ARG A 51 0.74 2.66 -14.28
N GLU A 52 0.54 3.46 -13.23
CA GLU A 52 0.32 2.99 -11.86
C GLU A 52 -0.81 3.72 -11.16
N LEU A 53 -1.59 2.99 -10.37
CA LEU A 53 -2.60 3.53 -9.47
C LEU A 53 -2.04 3.70 -8.06
N TRP A 54 -2.28 4.86 -7.47
CA TRP A 54 -1.74 5.28 -6.19
C TRP A 54 -2.83 5.85 -5.29
N LEU A 55 -2.64 5.69 -3.99
CA LEU A 55 -3.48 6.26 -2.95
C LEU A 55 -2.70 7.30 -2.16
N SER A 56 -3.42 8.32 -1.68
CA SER A 56 -2.94 9.33 -0.75
C SER A 56 -4.02 9.66 0.25
N ASN A 57 -3.66 10.19 1.42
CA ASN A 57 -4.60 10.97 2.21
C ASN A 57 -4.98 12.27 1.47
N VAL A 58 -6.11 12.87 1.84
CA VAL A 58 -6.57 14.16 1.26
C VAL A 58 -5.57 15.31 1.47
N ASP A 59 -4.77 15.25 2.54
CA ASP A 59 -3.69 16.20 2.82
C ASP A 59 -2.40 15.95 2.00
N GLY A 60 -2.39 14.93 1.12
CA GLY A 60 -1.24 14.56 0.30
C GLY A 60 -0.23 13.62 0.97
N SER A 61 -0.43 13.27 2.24
CA SER A 61 0.44 12.36 2.99
C SER A 61 0.16 10.88 2.70
N ASN A 62 1.06 9.99 3.14
CA ASN A 62 0.91 8.53 3.03
C ASN A 62 0.69 8.02 1.59
N GLN A 63 1.36 8.64 0.62
CA GLN A 63 1.31 8.19 -0.76
C GLN A 63 1.85 6.76 -0.90
N ARG A 64 1.03 5.87 -1.44
CA ARG A 64 1.42 4.48 -1.67
C ARG A 64 0.84 3.94 -2.96
N LYS A 65 1.62 3.10 -3.64
CA LYS A 65 1.20 2.36 -4.83
C LYS A 65 0.21 1.26 -4.44
N ILE A 66 -0.82 1.04 -5.25
CA ILE A 66 -1.62 -0.18 -5.18
C ILE A 66 -0.84 -1.29 -5.90
N PRO A 67 -0.44 -2.39 -5.23
CA PRO A 67 0.44 -3.41 -5.81
C PRO A 67 -0.32 -4.36 -6.74
N ILE A 68 -0.76 -3.86 -7.88
CA ILE A 68 -1.52 -4.62 -8.88
C ILE A 68 -0.54 -5.52 -9.67
N VAL A 69 -0.81 -6.84 -9.66
CA VAL A 69 -0.03 -7.83 -10.40
C VAL A 69 -0.87 -8.37 -11.57
N LEU A 70 -0.54 -7.97 -12.79
CA LEU A 70 -1.20 -8.44 -14.01
C LEU A 70 -0.36 -9.49 -14.73
N ALA A 71 -0.98 -10.24 -15.63
CA ALA A 71 -0.27 -11.12 -16.55
C ALA A 71 0.71 -10.31 -17.43
N SER A 72 1.76 -10.97 -17.91
CA SER A 72 2.77 -10.34 -18.77
C SER A 72 2.13 -9.67 -20.00
N GLY A 73 2.61 -8.48 -20.35
CA GLY A 73 2.10 -7.70 -21.48
C GLY A 73 0.82 -6.91 -21.18
N LEU A 74 0.34 -6.87 -19.93
CA LEU A 74 -0.78 -6.04 -19.51
C LEU A 74 -0.32 -4.93 -18.56
N LYS A 75 -0.98 -3.77 -18.64
CA LYS A 75 -0.77 -2.63 -17.74
C LYS A 75 -2.09 -2.08 -17.22
N PRO A 76 -2.15 -1.64 -15.95
CA PRO A 76 -3.33 -0.94 -15.47
C PRO A 76 -3.39 0.45 -16.10
N GLY A 77 -4.59 0.91 -16.38
CA GLY A 77 -4.91 2.26 -16.78
C GLY A 77 -5.58 3.03 -15.64
N GLU A 78 -6.41 3.99 -16.04
CA GLU A 78 -7.14 4.85 -15.12
C GLU A 78 -8.27 4.08 -14.42
N GLY A 79 -8.67 4.59 -13.25
CA GLY A 79 -9.45 3.82 -12.29
C GLY A 79 -10.08 4.69 -11.21
N GLY A 80 -11.04 4.10 -10.50
CA GLY A 80 -11.91 4.76 -9.54
C GLY A 80 -12.15 3.88 -8.33
N LEU A 81 -12.36 4.50 -7.18
CA LEU A 81 -12.76 3.80 -5.97
C LEU A 81 -14.22 3.38 -6.06
N THR A 82 -14.54 2.21 -5.53
CA THR A 82 -15.92 1.84 -5.24
C THR A 82 -16.51 2.79 -4.20
N VAL A 83 -17.85 2.90 -4.13
CA VAL A 83 -18.54 3.79 -3.17
C VAL A 83 -18.16 3.49 -1.71
N ASP A 84 -17.89 2.23 -1.39
CA ASP A 84 -17.41 1.82 -0.05
C ASP A 84 -15.89 2.05 0.16
N GLY A 85 -15.18 2.44 -0.90
CA GLY A 85 -13.73 2.62 -1.04
C GLY A 85 -12.88 1.46 -0.55
N LYS A 86 -13.40 0.24 -0.62
CA LYS A 86 -12.60 -0.97 -0.31
C LYS A 86 -11.88 -1.52 -1.52
N SER A 87 -12.34 -1.17 -2.72
CA SER A 87 -11.83 -1.66 -3.98
C SER A 87 -11.60 -0.53 -4.96
N VAL A 88 -10.75 -0.80 -5.93
CA VAL A 88 -10.57 0.02 -7.13
C VAL A 88 -11.12 -0.75 -8.32
N VAL A 89 -11.77 -0.03 -9.24
CA VAL A 89 -12.20 -0.52 -10.55
C VAL A 89 -11.42 0.28 -11.59
N PHE A 90 -10.76 -0.40 -12.52
CA PHE A 90 -9.81 0.25 -13.42
C PHE A 90 -9.74 -0.47 -14.77
N GLU A 91 -9.30 0.27 -15.77
CA GLU A 91 -9.04 -0.26 -17.10
C GLU A 91 -7.73 -1.03 -17.14
N VAL A 92 -7.64 -2.03 -17.99
CA VAL A 92 -6.38 -2.72 -18.28
C VAL A 92 -6.14 -2.65 -19.77
N PHE A 93 -4.89 -2.40 -20.17
CA PHE A 93 -4.49 -2.28 -21.56
C PHE A 93 -3.41 -3.28 -21.90
N THR A 94 -3.41 -3.74 -23.15
CA THR A 94 -2.27 -4.48 -23.71
C THR A 94 -1.11 -3.52 -23.91
N GLU A 95 0.05 -3.83 -23.35
CA GLU A 95 1.22 -2.93 -23.35
C GLU A 95 1.72 -2.63 -24.77
N SER A 96 1.73 -3.64 -25.65
CA SER A 96 2.24 -3.52 -27.02
C SER A 96 1.34 -2.73 -27.96
N THR A 97 0.01 -2.78 -27.78
CA THR A 97 -0.95 -2.18 -28.71
C THR A 97 -1.73 -1.00 -28.12
N GLY A 98 -1.74 -0.84 -26.80
CA GLY A 98 -2.58 0.14 -26.11
C GLY A 98 -4.08 -0.18 -26.18
N VAL A 99 -4.47 -1.36 -26.68
CA VAL A 99 -5.88 -1.76 -26.79
C VAL A 99 -6.42 -2.17 -25.42
N ASN A 100 -7.65 -1.75 -25.12
CA ASN A 100 -8.36 -2.11 -23.91
C ASN A 100 -8.51 -3.65 -23.81
N ALA A 101 -8.10 -4.22 -22.68
CA ALA A 101 -8.10 -5.65 -22.37
C ALA A 101 -9.20 -6.03 -21.34
N GLY A 102 -9.99 -5.05 -20.93
CA GLY A 102 -11.18 -5.16 -20.08
C GLY A 102 -11.11 -4.25 -18.87
N ILE A 103 -12.20 -4.29 -18.10
CA ILE A 103 -12.30 -3.63 -16.79
C ILE A 103 -12.01 -4.64 -15.71
N TYR A 104 -11.13 -4.28 -14.80
CA TYR A 104 -10.68 -5.09 -13.68
C TYR A 104 -11.04 -4.42 -12.35
N SER A 105 -11.05 -5.23 -11.29
CA SER A 105 -11.16 -4.73 -9.93
C SER A 105 -10.23 -5.50 -9.01
N CYS A 106 -9.71 -4.81 -7.99
CA CYS A 106 -8.95 -5.39 -6.90
C CYS A 106 -9.16 -4.60 -5.61
N THR A 107 -8.79 -5.18 -4.47
CA THR A 107 -8.76 -4.47 -3.19
C THR A 107 -7.61 -3.45 -3.15
N LEU A 108 -7.64 -2.52 -2.19
CA LEU A 108 -6.64 -1.43 -2.08
C LEU A 108 -5.22 -1.89 -1.71
N ASP A 109 -5.05 -3.17 -1.38
CA ASP A 109 -3.78 -3.85 -1.15
C ASP A 109 -3.36 -4.71 -2.36
N GLY A 110 -4.05 -4.59 -3.51
CA GLY A 110 -3.78 -5.34 -4.74
C GLY A 110 -4.32 -6.77 -4.73
N GLY A 111 -4.93 -7.22 -3.63
CA GLY A 111 -5.55 -8.52 -3.51
C GLY A 111 -6.84 -8.66 -4.32
N ASN A 112 -7.35 -9.90 -4.38
CA ASN A 112 -8.63 -10.25 -5.01
C ASN A 112 -8.82 -9.68 -6.43
N LEU A 113 -7.72 -9.62 -7.20
CA LEU A 113 -7.73 -9.12 -8.57
C LEU A 113 -8.62 -10.02 -9.44
N LYS A 114 -9.58 -9.40 -10.12
CA LYS A 114 -10.48 -10.08 -11.06
C LYS A 114 -10.86 -9.17 -12.22
N LYS A 115 -11.08 -9.80 -13.39
CA LYS A 115 -11.74 -9.14 -14.52
C LYS A 115 -13.24 -9.05 -14.22
N VAL A 116 -13.82 -7.87 -14.40
CA VAL A 116 -15.24 -7.59 -14.17
C VAL A 116 -15.99 -7.50 -15.49
N ILE A 117 -15.41 -6.83 -16.48
CA ILE A 117 -15.98 -6.69 -17.83
C ILE A 117 -14.90 -7.10 -18.84
N SER A 118 -15.25 -7.97 -19.77
CA SER A 118 -14.39 -8.32 -20.91
C SER A 118 -14.37 -7.18 -21.90
N ALA A 119 -13.20 -6.91 -22.50
CA ALA A 119 -13.10 -5.87 -23.52
C ALA A 119 -14.09 -6.12 -24.68
N GLY A 120 -15.00 -5.18 -24.88
CA GLY A 120 -15.61 -4.92 -26.18
C GLY A 120 -14.72 -4.03 -27.05
N THR A 121 -15.05 -3.93 -28.33
CA THR A 121 -14.47 -2.88 -29.20
C THR A 121 -15.00 -1.53 -28.72
N ASP A 122 -14.09 -0.64 -28.30
CA ASP A 122 -14.36 0.77 -27.94
C ASP A 122 -15.14 1.03 -26.64
N GLU A 123 -14.85 0.27 -25.58
CA GLU A 123 -15.42 0.52 -24.25
C GLU A 123 -14.51 1.45 -23.41
N LEU A 124 -15.14 2.41 -22.72
CA LEU A 124 -14.49 3.34 -21.80
C LEU A 124 -15.12 3.18 -20.41
N LEU A 125 -14.29 3.11 -19.37
CA LEU A 125 -14.77 3.14 -18.00
C LEU A 125 -15.26 4.53 -17.62
N LEU A 126 -16.57 4.70 -17.43
CA LEU A 126 -17.17 5.91 -16.86
C LEU A 126 -17.40 5.69 -15.36
N GLN A 127 -16.77 6.50 -14.50
CA GLN A 127 -16.80 6.30 -13.04
C GLN A 127 -17.82 7.16 -12.30
N ASP A 128 -18.35 8.20 -12.94
CA ASP A 128 -19.24 9.19 -12.31
C ASP A 128 -20.71 9.02 -12.70
N VAL A 129 -21.23 7.78 -12.66
CA VAL A 129 -22.68 7.57 -12.81
C VAL A 129 -23.33 7.67 -11.42
N LYS A 130 -23.74 8.89 -11.05
CA LYS A 130 -24.62 9.16 -9.88
C LYS A 130 -26.08 9.12 -10.29
#